data_AF-A0A2P8ICH5-F1
#
_entry.id   AF-A0A2P8ICH5-F1
#
_cell.length_a   1.000
_cell.length_b   1.000
_cell.length_c   1.000
_cell.angle_alpha   90.00
_cell.angle_beta   90.00
_cell.angle_gamma   90.00
#
_symmetry.space_group_name_H-M   'P 1'
#
loop_
_entity.id
_entity.type
_entity.pdbx_description
1 polymer ?
#
loop_
_entity_poly.entity_id
_entity_poly.type
_entity_poly.pdbx_seq_one_letter_code
_entity_poly.pdbx_strand_id
1 'polypeptide(L)'
;MSLERVEAEREAGFARVAAAVEADLRFVGLPVFAGGDVTRGVPSPAAHVVVFYDPLVDGAPGVFVTWNPGREALQASLMLPGTPDRAVDLAAAALESMLGALADVLAAAGWRVDREDVGVHETAVKVGEA
;
A
#
# COMPACT_ATOMS: atom_id res chain seq x y z
N MET A 1 -10.38 -31.09 8.52
CA MET A 1 -10.44 -29.82 7.76
C MET A 1 -9.15 -29.76 6.96
N SER A 2 -9.22 -29.70 5.62
CA SER A 2 -8.02 -29.73 4.76
C SER A 2 -7.28 -28.39 4.79
N LEU A 3 -5.96 -28.41 4.60
CA LEU A 3 -5.11 -27.22 4.52
C LEU A 3 -5.59 -26.22 3.45
N GLU A 4 -5.95 -26.72 2.27
CA GLU A 4 -6.49 -25.92 1.16
C GLU A 4 -7.72 -25.08 1.54
N ARG A 5 -8.57 -25.60 2.43
CA ARG A 5 -9.76 -24.86 2.88
C ARG A 5 -9.40 -23.72 3.83
N VAL A 6 -8.40 -23.93 4.68
CA VAL A 6 -7.92 -22.91 5.63
C VAL A 6 -7.25 -21.76 4.86
N GLU A 7 -6.51 -22.07 3.82
CA GLU A 7 -5.87 -21.09 2.94
C GLU A 7 -6.92 -20.24 2.18
N ALA A 8 -7.93 -20.88 1.57
CA ALA A 8 -8.99 -20.16 0.87
C ALA A 8 -9.85 -19.28 1.80
N GLU A 9 -10.17 -19.74 3.01
CA GLU A 9 -10.90 -18.94 4.00
C GLU A 9 -10.08 -17.73 4.48
N ARG A 10 -8.75 -17.89 4.59
CA ARG A 10 -7.83 -16.81 4.95
C ARG A 10 -7.70 -15.76 3.84
N GLU A 11 -7.54 -16.20 2.60
CA GLU A 11 -7.48 -15.34 1.42
C GLU A 11 -8.79 -14.53 1.26
N ALA A 12 -9.94 -15.18 1.41
CA ALA A 12 -11.23 -14.50 1.43
C ALA A 12 -11.35 -13.49 2.59
N GLY A 13 -10.70 -13.76 3.72
CA GLY A 13 -10.55 -12.81 4.82
C GLY A 13 -9.81 -11.55 4.39
N PHE A 14 -8.61 -11.71 3.82
CA PHE A 14 -7.81 -10.58 3.36
C PHE A 14 -8.47 -9.79 2.23
N ALA A 15 -9.11 -10.46 1.28
CA ALA A 15 -9.84 -9.81 0.20
C ALA A 15 -10.97 -8.91 0.74
N ARG A 16 -11.69 -9.35 1.80
CA ARG A 16 -12.73 -8.53 2.44
C ARG A 16 -12.16 -7.31 3.14
N VAL A 17 -11.06 -7.47 3.88
CA VAL A 17 -10.38 -6.34 4.56
C VAL A 17 -9.86 -5.35 3.52
N ALA A 18 -9.22 -5.82 2.45
CA ALA A 18 -8.76 -4.97 1.34
C ALA A 18 -9.93 -4.17 0.73
N ALA A 19 -11.05 -4.82 0.43
CA ALA A 19 -12.22 -4.15 -0.13
C ALA A 19 -12.82 -3.09 0.81
N ALA A 20 -12.83 -3.33 2.13
CA ALA A 20 -13.29 -2.36 3.11
C ALA A 20 -12.35 -1.16 3.22
N VAL A 21 -11.04 -1.40 3.28
CA VAL A 21 -10.01 -0.36 3.25
C VAL A 21 -10.11 0.50 1.99
N GLU A 22 -10.31 -0.13 0.82
CA GLU A 22 -10.54 0.60 -0.43
C GLU A 22 -11.77 1.50 -0.37
N ALA A 23 -12.87 1.03 0.23
CA ALA A 23 -14.10 1.80 0.33
C ALA A 23 -13.91 3.05 1.21
N ASP A 24 -13.24 2.91 2.35
CA ASP A 24 -12.95 4.03 3.26
C ASP A 24 -12.02 5.06 2.62
N LEU A 25 -10.96 4.61 1.95
CA LEU A 25 -10.04 5.50 1.24
C LEU A 25 -10.73 6.24 0.09
N ARG A 26 -11.63 5.58 -0.65
CA ARG A 26 -12.46 6.24 -1.68
C ARG A 26 -13.46 7.22 -1.07
N PHE A 27 -14.03 6.90 0.09
CA PHE A 27 -14.97 7.78 0.79
C PHE A 27 -14.34 9.11 1.17
N VAL A 28 -13.08 9.12 1.58
CA VAL A 28 -12.31 10.36 1.86
C VAL A 28 -11.73 11.01 0.59
N GLY A 29 -12.08 10.52 -0.59
CA GLY A 29 -11.73 11.13 -1.88
C GLY A 29 -10.36 10.74 -2.43
N LEU A 30 -9.70 9.71 -1.88
CA LEU A 30 -8.41 9.26 -2.41
C LEU A 30 -8.62 8.42 -3.69
N PRO A 31 -7.80 8.62 -4.73
CA PRO A 31 -7.80 7.76 -5.91
C PRO A 31 -7.19 6.40 -5.56
N VAL A 32 -8.01 5.36 -5.45
CA VAL A 32 -7.61 4.01 -5.03
C VAL A 32 -7.65 3.01 -6.18
N PHE A 33 -6.52 2.34 -6.40
CA PHE A 33 -6.36 1.20 -7.29
C PHE A 33 -6.39 -0.13 -6.50
N ALA A 34 -7.26 -1.04 -6.90
CA ALA A 34 -7.36 -2.38 -6.33
C ALA A 34 -6.25 -3.28 -6.91
N GLY A 35 -5.28 -3.66 -6.09
CA GLY A 35 -4.14 -4.48 -6.47
C GLY A 35 -4.40 -5.99 -6.46
N GLY A 36 -5.40 -6.45 -5.70
CA GLY A 36 -5.74 -7.88 -5.57
C GLY A 36 -4.69 -8.70 -4.81
N ASP A 37 -4.57 -9.98 -5.17
CA ASP A 37 -3.52 -10.90 -4.71
C ASP A 37 -2.22 -10.63 -5.51
N VAL A 38 -1.29 -9.94 -4.84
CA VAL A 38 0.05 -9.52 -5.29
C VAL A 38 0.14 -8.69 -6.59
N THR A 39 0.62 -7.46 -6.41
CA THR A 39 0.73 -6.34 -7.35
C THR A 39 1.53 -6.62 -8.63
N ARG A 40 0.87 -6.62 -9.80
CA ARG A 40 1.49 -6.17 -11.06
C ARG A 40 1.04 -4.75 -11.34
N GLY A 41 1.89 -3.80 -10.96
CA GLY A 41 1.71 -2.38 -11.24
C GLY A 41 1.49 -2.15 -12.73
N VAL A 42 0.24 -1.82 -13.10
CA VAL A 42 0.02 -1.06 -14.32
C VAL A 42 0.45 0.36 -13.97
N PRO A 43 1.51 0.92 -14.58
CA PRO A 43 1.90 2.28 -14.32
C PRO A 43 0.73 3.20 -14.70
N SER A 44 0.05 3.73 -13.68
CA SER A 44 -0.95 4.78 -13.88
C SER A 44 -0.24 6.09 -14.19
N PRO A 45 -0.76 6.89 -15.13
CA PRO A 45 -0.24 8.24 -15.36
C PRO A 45 -0.41 9.12 -14.11
N ALA A 46 -1.46 8.90 -13.30
CA ALA A 46 -1.77 9.71 -12.13
C ALA A 46 -1.32 9.04 -10.82
N ALA A 47 -1.03 9.88 -9.82
CA ALA A 47 -0.74 9.43 -8.46
C ALA A 47 -1.97 8.79 -7.81
N HIS A 48 -1.78 7.69 -7.09
CA HIS A 48 -2.86 6.89 -6.52
C HIS A 48 -2.40 6.05 -5.33
N VAL A 49 -3.36 5.63 -4.51
CA VAL A 49 -3.17 4.64 -3.45
C VAL A 49 -3.40 3.25 -4.03
N VAL A 50 -2.54 2.29 -3.70
CA VAL A 50 -2.72 0.88 -4.05
C VAL A 50 -3.04 0.11 -2.79
N VAL A 51 -4.15 -0.64 -2.81
CA VAL A 51 -4.52 -1.58 -1.75
C VAL A 51 -4.38 -2.99 -2.30
N PHE A 52 -3.63 -3.85 -1.62
CA PHE A 52 -3.42 -5.23 -2.03
C PHE A 52 -3.33 -6.14 -0.80
N TYR A 53 -3.43 -7.44 -1.01
CA TYR A 53 -3.14 -8.40 0.04
C TYR A 53 -2.08 -9.40 -0.42
N ASP A 54 -1.33 -9.91 0.54
CA ASP A 54 -0.29 -10.91 0.32
C ASP A 54 -0.45 -12.00 1.41
N PRO A 55 -1.02 -13.17 1.05
CA PRO A 55 -1.18 -14.28 1.97
C PRO A 55 0.11 -15.10 2.15
N LEU A 56 1.12 -14.87 1.29
CA LEU A 56 2.32 -15.71 1.16
C LEU A 56 3.57 -15.06 1.76
N VAL A 57 3.51 -13.79 2.17
CA VAL A 57 4.65 -13.14 2.82
C VAL A 57 5.00 -13.87 4.12
N ASP A 58 6.23 -14.39 4.17
CA ASP A 58 6.74 -15.10 5.34
C ASP A 58 6.79 -14.16 6.54
N GLY A 59 6.13 -14.55 7.63
CA GLY A 59 6.13 -13.83 8.91
C GLY A 59 5.09 -12.71 9.03
N ALA A 60 4.61 -12.13 7.92
CA ALA A 60 3.76 -10.93 7.99
C ALA A 60 2.54 -10.90 7.04
N PRO A 61 1.82 -12.00 6.76
CA PRO A 61 0.73 -11.99 5.78
C PRO A 61 -0.36 -11.01 6.18
N GLY A 62 -0.96 -10.33 5.20
CA GLY A 62 -1.91 -9.25 5.51
C GLY A 62 -2.38 -8.45 4.32
N VAL A 63 -3.05 -7.34 4.64
CA VAL A 63 -3.47 -6.30 3.69
C VAL A 63 -2.50 -5.14 3.80
N PHE A 64 -2.10 -4.61 2.65
CA PHE A 64 -1.09 -3.57 2.54
C PHE A 64 -1.61 -2.41 1.72
N VAL A 65 -1.21 -1.21 2.11
CA VAL A 65 -1.57 0.04 1.45
C VAL A 65 -0.30 0.81 1.14
N THR A 66 -0.11 1.20 -0.12
CA THR A 66 1.06 1.99 -0.54
C THR A 66 0.64 3.17 -1.42
N TRP A 67 1.50 4.18 -1.47
CA TRP A 67 1.34 5.33 -2.35
C TRP A 67 2.17 5.16 -3.62
N ASN A 68 1.51 5.27 -4.77
CA ASN A 68 2.17 5.37 -6.06
C ASN A 68 2.18 6.85 -6.51
N PRO A 69 3.35 7.50 -6.64
CA PRO A 69 3.45 8.91 -6.99
C PRO A 69 3.07 9.22 -8.45
N GLY A 70 2.80 8.20 -9.27
CA GLY A 70 2.45 8.37 -10.68
C GLY A 70 3.67 8.54 -11.59
N ARG A 71 3.45 8.34 -12.90
CA ARG A 71 4.53 8.33 -13.89
C ARG A 71 5.27 9.66 -14.01
N GLU A 72 4.57 10.78 -13.91
CA GLU A 72 5.15 12.12 -14.12
C GLU A 72 6.13 12.49 -12.99
N ALA A 73 5.78 12.18 -11.74
CA ALA A 73 6.67 12.37 -10.59
C ALA A 73 7.92 11.47 -10.69
N LEU A 74 7.74 10.22 -11.12
CA LEU A 74 8.85 9.29 -11.39
C LEU A 74 9.75 9.77 -12.54
N GLN A 75 9.18 10.35 -13.59
CA GLN A 75 9.97 10.90 -14.69
C GLN A 75 10.70 12.18 -14.29
N ALA A 76 10.07 13.05 -13.51
CA ALA A 76 10.68 14.27 -13.01
C ALA A 76 11.90 13.97 -12.13
N SER A 77 11.83 12.96 -11.25
CA SER A 77 12.97 12.56 -10.42
C SER A 77 14.15 12.02 -11.23
N LEU A 78 13.90 11.34 -12.35
CA LEU A 78 14.92 10.80 -13.25
C LEU A 78 15.58 11.87 -14.14
N MET A 79 14.92 13.01 -14.36
CA MET A 79 15.35 14.06 -15.29
C MET A 79 16.07 15.24 -14.61
N LEU A 80 16.19 15.26 -13.28
CA LEU A 80 16.84 16.35 -12.54
C LEU A 80 18.37 16.33 -12.72
N PRO A 81 19.00 17.39 -13.27
CA PRO A 81 20.45 17.49 -13.39
C PRO A 81 21.08 17.92 -12.04
N GLY A 82 21.93 17.07 -11.47
CA GLY A 82 22.60 17.30 -10.18
C GLY A 82 22.70 16.00 -9.38
N THR A 83 23.59 15.95 -8.37
CA THR A 83 23.89 14.75 -7.56
C THR A 83 22.62 13.95 -7.23
N PRO A 84 22.52 12.68 -7.68
CA PRO A 84 21.33 11.82 -7.51
C PRO A 84 20.78 11.82 -6.09
N ASP A 85 21.67 11.96 -5.10
CA ASP A 85 21.40 11.89 -3.67
C ASP A 85 20.28 12.82 -3.22
N ARG A 86 20.26 14.09 -3.65
CA ARG A 86 19.21 15.05 -3.19
C ARG A 86 17.82 14.71 -3.73
N ALA A 87 17.74 14.21 -4.95
CA ALA A 87 16.47 13.83 -5.55
C ALA A 87 15.94 12.54 -4.91
N VAL A 88 16.83 11.60 -4.60
CA VAL A 88 16.51 10.37 -3.86
C VAL A 88 16.05 10.70 -2.45
N ASP A 89 16.77 11.55 -1.71
CA ASP A 89 16.40 11.97 -0.36
C ASP A 89 15.03 12.66 -0.32
N LEU A 90 14.76 13.54 -1.29
CA LEU A 90 13.47 14.20 -1.40
C LEU A 90 12.34 13.20 -1.74
N ALA A 91 12.59 12.25 -2.65
CA ALA A 91 11.61 11.22 -3.01
C ALA A 91 11.31 10.30 -1.82
N ALA A 92 12.34 9.90 -1.07
CA ALA A 92 12.20 9.12 0.16
C ALA A 92 11.39 9.89 1.21
N ALA A 93 11.73 11.16 1.48
CA ALA A 93 11.00 11.99 2.44
C ALA A 93 9.53 12.22 2.02
N ALA A 94 9.26 12.39 0.73
CA ALA A 94 7.91 12.53 0.20
C ALA A 94 7.11 11.23 0.34
N LEU A 95 7.72 10.09 0.02
CA LEU A 95 7.10 8.78 0.21
C LEU A 95 6.77 8.53 1.69
N GLU A 96 7.73 8.77 2.59
CA GLU A 96 7.53 8.65 4.03
C GLU A 96 6.40 9.55 4.55
N SER A 97 6.34 10.79 4.07
CA SER A 97 5.28 11.72 4.44
C SER A 97 3.91 11.24 3.96
N MET A 98 3.82 10.71 2.74
CA MET A 98 2.59 10.16 2.19
C MET A 98 2.14 8.88 2.91
N LEU A 99 3.09 8.00 3.26
CA LEU A 99 2.79 6.80 4.05
C LEU A 99 2.33 7.15 5.46
N GLY A 100 2.93 8.17 6.08
CA GLY A 100 2.48 8.73 7.36
C GLY A 100 1.05 9.27 7.27
N ALA A 101 0.75 10.07 6.26
CA ALA A 101 -0.59 10.59 6.05
C ALA A 101 -1.62 9.48 5.79
N LEU A 102 -1.25 8.44 5.03
CA LEU A 102 -2.12 7.27 4.82
C LEU A 102 -2.37 6.50 6.11
N ALA A 103 -1.34 6.30 6.94
CA ALA A 103 -1.48 5.67 8.25
C ALA A 103 -2.45 6.45 9.14
N ASP A 104 -2.33 7.77 9.20
CA ASP A 104 -3.22 8.63 9.99
C ASP A 104 -4.67 8.57 9.51
N VAL A 105 -4.90 8.59 8.19
CA VAL A 105 -6.24 8.46 7.60
C VAL A 105 -6.87 7.10 7.94
N LEU A 106 -6.11 6.02 7.81
CA LEU A 106 -6.59 4.66 8.11
C LEU A 106 -6.86 4.48 9.60
N ALA A 107 -5.98 4.98 10.47
CA ALA A 107 -6.19 4.96 11.90
C ALA A 107 -7.43 5.78 12.31
N ALA A 108 -7.65 6.95 11.69
CA ALA A 108 -8.85 7.77 11.90
C ALA A 108 -10.14 7.08 11.42
N ALA A 109 -10.05 6.22 10.40
CA ALA A 109 -11.14 5.35 9.95
C ALA A 109 -11.35 4.11 10.86
N GLY A 110 -10.51 3.93 11.88
CA GLY A 110 -10.64 2.85 12.87
C GLY A 110 -9.87 1.58 12.54
N TRP A 111 -8.93 1.62 11.59
CA TRP A 111 -8.08 0.48 11.27
C TRP A 111 -6.86 0.40 12.18
N ARG A 112 -6.40 -0.82 12.47
CA ARG A 112 -5.07 -1.05 13.02
C ARG A 112 -4.05 -0.90 11.89
N VAL A 113 -3.05 -0.04 12.09
CA VAL A 113 -1.98 0.22 11.13
C VAL A 113 -0.64 -0.19 11.74
N ASP A 114 0.13 -0.97 10.99
CA ASP A 114 1.49 -1.38 11.34
C ASP A 114 2.47 -0.96 10.24
N ARG A 115 3.57 -0.32 10.64
CA ARG A 115 4.64 0.16 9.75
C ARG A 115 5.93 -0.64 9.89
N GLU A 116 6.04 -1.50 10.90
CA GLU A 116 7.23 -2.26 11.22
C GLU A 116 7.10 -3.72 10.75
N ASP A 117 5.90 -4.30 10.83
CA ASP A 117 5.60 -5.67 10.39
C ASP A 117 5.12 -5.75 8.93
N VAL A 118 5.94 -5.25 7.99
CA VAL A 118 5.56 -5.15 6.55
C VAL A 118 6.27 -6.16 5.64
N GLY A 119 7.21 -6.94 6.17
CA GLY A 119 7.97 -7.93 5.40
C GLY A 119 8.70 -7.30 4.20
N VAL A 120 8.48 -7.84 3.01
CA VAL A 120 9.10 -7.33 1.77
C VAL A 120 8.44 -6.04 1.23
N HIS A 121 7.38 -5.56 1.87
CA HIS A 121 6.60 -4.39 1.45
C HIS A 121 6.99 -3.14 2.24
N GLU A 122 8.30 -2.88 2.37
CA GLU A 122 8.88 -1.79 3.18
C GLU A 122 8.35 -0.38 2.82
N THR A 123 7.78 -0.22 1.63
CA THR A 123 7.16 1.03 1.14
C THR A 123 5.63 1.03 1.27
N ALA A 124 5.07 0.16 2.09
CA ALA A 124 3.64 0.07 2.39
C ALA A 124 3.39 0.19 3.89
N VAL A 125 2.12 0.34 4.25
CA VAL A 125 1.63 0.13 5.62
C VAL A 125 0.75 -1.11 5.65
N LYS A 126 0.90 -1.94 6.67
CA LYS A 126 0.04 -3.10 6.89
C LYS A 126 -1.20 -2.68 7.65
N VAL A 127 -2.35 -3.21 7.25
CA VAL A 127 -3.66 -2.84 7.79
C VAL A 127 -4.41 -4.08 8.26
N GLY A 128 -5.08 -3.96 9.41
CA GLY A 128 -5.93 -4.99 9.97
C GLY A 128 -7.09 -4.40 10.77
N GLU A 129 -8.05 -5.24 11.11
CA GLU A 129 -9.15 -4.86 12.01
C GLU A 129 -8.60 -4.50 13.41
N ALA A 130 -9.18 -3.46 14.02
CA ALA A 130 -8.76 -2.93 15.33
C ALA A 130 -9.03 -3.89 16.51
#